data_AF-M4BVP5-F1
#
_entry.id   AF-M4BVP5-F1
#
_cell.length_a   1.000
_cell.length_b   1.000
_cell.length_c   1.000
_cell.angle_alpha   90.00
_cell.angle_beta   90.00
_cell.angle_gamma   90.00
#
_symmetry.space_group_name_H-M   'P 1'
#
loop_
_entity.id
_entity.type
_entity.pdbx_description
1 polymer ?
#
loop_
_entity_poly.entity_id
_entity_poly.type
_entity_poly.pdbx_seq_one_letter_code
_entity_poly.pdbx_strand_id
1 'polypeptide(L)'
;MTETQDVAAALLQVPSVYTPDGGLCSAKKFLQSRPNGVYTCVKAKKWMSKLSSVDHLSKVIVDWPFHMHRLTTSLLLMLDLENVKYDMLKLKTLQMATERVVTAVLTQWQATESIDGILSVLWYPLLQDGMSNGYGLAVHICSMPTIQSTVSTLLVYGEKRKNARCKYTKWIDDRVHIEKYMAHVAEKRRGPIHEAVLSKEGPYGDKVLLEGLVTNLFVGTEAIGAELVAGGIYNKYHGNMLDNDGSKDLSLLRCSWCRR
;
A
#
# COMPACT_ATOMS: atom_id res chain seq x y z
N MET A 1 46.66 4.72 -0.49
CA MET A 1 45.48 5.28 0.22
C MET A 1 44.54 5.94 -0.79
N THR A 2 44.01 5.18 -1.74
CA THR A 2 43.24 5.74 -2.88
C THR A 2 42.02 4.88 -3.27
N GLU A 3 41.74 3.76 -2.60
CA GLU A 3 40.59 2.89 -2.95
C GLU A 3 39.28 3.27 -2.26
N THR A 4 39.29 4.11 -1.21
CA THR A 4 38.08 4.49 -0.47
C THR A 4 37.32 5.68 -1.07
N GLN A 5 37.91 6.41 -2.02
CA GLN A 5 37.24 7.55 -2.68
C GLN A 5 36.41 7.13 -3.91
N ASP A 6 36.77 6.05 -4.60
CA ASP A 6 36.04 5.61 -5.80
C ASP A 6 34.72 4.88 -5.50
N VAL A 7 34.61 4.23 -4.33
CA VAL A 7 33.34 3.59 -3.91
C VAL A 7 32.26 4.63 -3.56
N ALA A 8 32.67 5.79 -3.03
CA ALA A 8 31.75 6.87 -2.72
C ALA A 8 31.21 7.57 -3.98
N ALA A 9 32.02 7.66 -5.04
CA ALA A 9 31.62 8.27 -6.31
C ALA A 9 30.65 7.38 -7.11
N ALA A 10 30.81 6.05 -7.07
CA ALA A 10 29.91 5.10 -7.71
C ALA A 10 28.51 5.00 -7.04
N LEU A 11 28.41 5.38 -5.76
CA LEU A 11 27.15 5.39 -4.99
C LEU A 11 26.39 6.73 -5.06
N LEU A 12 26.94 7.73 -5.75
CA LEU A 12 26.37 9.07 -5.88
C LEU A 12 25.58 9.32 -7.16
N GLN A 13 25.38 8.29 -8.00
CA GLN A 13 24.30 8.33 -8.99
C GLN A 13 22.97 8.15 -8.25
N VAL A 14 22.50 9.25 -7.66
CA VAL A 14 21.12 9.38 -7.17
C VAL A 14 20.21 8.93 -8.31
N PRO A 15 19.43 7.84 -8.16
CA PRO A 15 18.46 7.45 -9.17
C PRO A 15 17.57 8.66 -9.44
N SER A 16 17.45 9.03 -10.71
CA SER A 16 16.75 10.22 -11.19
C SER A 16 15.53 10.55 -10.31
N VAL A 17 15.56 11.69 -9.63
CA VAL A 17 14.36 12.26 -9.01
C VAL A 17 13.43 12.58 -10.17
N TYR A 18 12.44 11.72 -10.40
CA TYR A 18 11.48 11.89 -11.49
C TYR A 18 10.52 13.03 -11.11
N THR A 19 10.72 14.21 -11.67
CA THR A 19 9.76 15.32 -11.60
C THR A 19 8.58 15.02 -12.52
N PRO A 20 7.33 15.27 -12.08
CA PRO A 20 6.14 14.88 -12.82
C PRO A 20 5.84 15.87 -13.95
N ASP A 21 6.56 15.77 -15.05
CA ASP A 21 6.10 16.30 -16.34
C ASP A 21 5.34 15.17 -17.07
N GLY A 22 4.05 15.03 -16.75
CA GLY A 22 3.04 14.41 -17.63
C GLY A 22 2.86 12.88 -17.69
N GLY A 23 3.66 12.05 -17.01
CA GLY A 23 3.59 10.58 -17.20
C GLY A 23 2.90 9.75 -16.10
N LEU A 24 3.15 10.08 -14.82
CA LEU A 24 2.82 9.24 -13.67
C LEU A 24 1.96 10.00 -12.65
N CYS A 25 0.82 10.56 -13.06
CA CYS A 25 -0.05 11.40 -12.21
C CYS A 25 -0.71 10.66 -11.02
N SER A 26 -0.35 9.40 -10.71
CA SER A 26 -0.88 8.69 -9.55
C SER A 26 0.12 7.68 -8.99
N ALA A 27 0.05 7.47 -7.67
CA ALA A 27 0.84 6.44 -6.99
C ALA A 27 0.69 5.05 -7.63
N LYS A 28 -0.50 4.71 -8.17
CA LYS A 28 -0.73 3.43 -8.85
C LYS A 28 0.16 3.28 -10.09
N LYS A 29 0.19 4.28 -10.98
CA LYS A 29 1.05 4.25 -12.18
C LYS A 29 2.53 4.17 -11.82
N PHE A 30 2.95 4.95 -10.82
CA PHE A 30 4.31 4.90 -10.31
C PHE A 30 4.71 3.49 -9.86
N LEU A 31 3.88 2.82 -9.07
CA LEU A 31 4.15 1.47 -8.59
C LEU A 31 4.12 0.41 -9.72
N GLN A 32 3.30 0.62 -10.74
CA GLN A 32 3.26 -0.25 -11.92
C GLN A 32 4.50 -0.12 -12.82
N SER A 33 5.28 0.96 -12.70
CA SER A 33 6.52 1.13 -13.48
C SER A 33 7.62 0.11 -13.13
N ARG A 34 7.49 -0.56 -11.97
CA ARG A 34 8.39 -1.63 -11.50
C ARG A 34 7.52 -2.75 -10.89
N PRO A 35 7.01 -3.70 -11.69
CA PRO A 35 6.02 -4.68 -11.25
C PRO A 35 6.57 -5.72 -10.26
N ASN A 36 7.89 -5.82 -10.11
CA ASN A 36 8.56 -6.77 -9.23
C ASN A 36 9.26 -6.09 -8.03
N GLY A 37 8.54 -5.33 -7.22
CA GLY A 37 9.12 -4.64 -6.06
C GLY A 37 8.21 -4.62 -4.84
N VAL A 38 8.75 -4.15 -3.72
CA VAL A 38 7.99 -3.93 -2.49
C VAL A 38 7.85 -2.45 -2.23
N TYR A 39 6.71 -2.05 -1.70
CA TYR A 39 6.40 -0.64 -1.57
C TYR A 39 5.70 -0.28 -0.27
N THR A 40 5.73 1.02 0.01
CA THR A 40 4.97 1.63 1.08
C THR A 40 4.42 2.96 0.60
N CYS A 41 3.16 3.22 0.90
CA CYS A 41 2.54 4.52 0.73
C CYS A 41 2.25 5.09 2.12
N VAL A 42 2.59 6.36 2.32
CA VAL A 42 2.47 7.05 3.60
C VAL A 42 2.06 8.51 3.39
N LYS A 43 1.31 9.05 4.35
CA LYS A 43 0.95 10.46 4.35
C LYS A 43 2.16 11.32 4.73
N ALA A 44 2.49 12.28 3.87
CA ALA A 44 3.38 13.39 4.16
C ALA A 44 2.53 14.61 4.54
N LYS A 45 2.74 15.14 5.74
CA LYS A 45 2.06 16.35 6.22
C LYS A 45 2.62 17.57 5.50
N LYS A 46 1.75 18.53 5.20
CA LYS A 46 2.17 19.87 4.77
C LYS A 46 3.17 20.47 5.76
N TRP A 47 4.14 21.21 5.25
CA TRP A 47 5.14 21.86 6.08
C TRP A 47 4.49 22.94 6.95
N MET A 48 4.69 22.84 8.27
CA MET A 48 4.39 23.93 9.19
C MET A 48 5.71 24.67 9.45
N SER A 49 5.75 25.95 9.13
CA SER A 49 6.90 26.84 8.95
C SER A 49 7.85 27.06 10.15
N LYS A 50 7.91 26.14 11.13
CA LYS A 50 8.65 26.33 12.40
C LYS A 50 9.44 25.12 12.89
N LEU A 51 9.80 24.17 12.04
CA LEU A 51 10.62 23.03 12.48
C LEU A 51 12.09 23.24 12.15
N SER A 52 12.82 23.79 13.12
CA SER A 52 14.26 23.68 13.21
C SER A 52 14.64 22.29 13.71
N SER A 53 15.70 21.73 13.11
CA SER A 53 16.45 20.53 13.51
C SER A 53 16.09 19.16 12.86
N VAL A 54 17.21 18.47 12.61
CA VAL A 54 17.61 17.12 12.19
C VAL A 54 16.58 15.97 12.24
N ASP A 55 15.50 16.05 13.02
CA ASP A 55 14.46 15.00 13.11
C ASP A 55 13.26 15.28 12.18
N HIS A 56 13.56 15.51 10.90
CA HIS A 56 12.60 16.02 9.93
C HIS A 56 11.56 14.98 9.50
N LEU A 57 11.96 13.72 9.32
CA LEU A 57 11.10 12.70 8.71
C LEU A 57 9.98 12.24 9.65
N SER A 58 10.26 11.97 10.93
CA SER A 58 9.24 11.52 11.90
C SER A 58 8.17 12.57 12.19
N LYS A 59 8.48 13.85 11.98
CA LYS A 59 7.55 14.97 12.17
C LYS A 59 6.66 15.20 10.95
N VAL A 60 7.22 15.02 9.75
CA VAL A 60 6.54 15.25 8.47
C VAL A 60 5.78 14.02 7.99
N ILE A 61 6.36 12.83 8.18
CA ILE A 61 5.80 11.56 7.73
C ILE A 61 5.15 10.85 8.92
N VAL A 62 3.88 10.47 8.76
CA VAL A 62 3.16 9.71 9.78
C VAL A 62 3.79 8.32 9.94
N ASP A 63 4.19 7.97 11.15
CA ASP A 63 4.71 6.65 11.54
C ASP A 63 5.85 6.13 10.64
N TRP A 64 6.79 6.99 10.24
CA TRP A 64 7.89 6.60 9.35
C TRP A 64 8.65 5.32 9.74
N PRO A 65 9.00 5.09 11.03
CA PRO A 65 9.65 3.85 11.44
C PRO A 65 8.84 2.59 11.12
N PHE A 66 7.51 2.64 11.25
CA PHE A 66 6.62 1.55 10.86
C PHE A 66 6.68 1.29 9.35
N HIS A 67 6.70 2.35 8.54
CA HIS A 67 6.76 2.21 7.08
C HIS A 67 8.11 1.64 6.60
N MET A 68 9.22 2.03 7.24
CA MET A 68 10.55 1.46 6.98
C MET A 68 10.65 -0.01 7.40
N HIS A 69 10.10 -0.34 8.57
CA HIS A 69 10.02 -1.73 9.03
C HIS A 69 9.18 -2.57 8.05
N ARG A 70 8.03 -2.05 7.59
CA ARG A 70 7.18 -2.75 6.62
C ARG A 70 7.87 -2.98 5.27
N LEU A 71 8.63 -2.01 4.75
CA LEU A 71 9.44 -2.18 3.53
C LEU A 71 10.47 -3.30 3.72
N THR A 72 11.18 -3.27 4.84
CA THR A 72 12.18 -4.27 5.21
C THR A 72 11.57 -5.66 5.26
N THR A 73 10.52 -5.85 6.05
CA THR A 73 9.84 -7.14 6.18
C THR A 73 9.25 -7.60 4.85
N SER A 74 8.68 -6.70 4.06
CA SER A 74 8.15 -7.05 2.73
C SER A 74 9.26 -7.53 1.80
N LEU A 75 10.42 -6.86 1.80
CA LEU A 75 11.57 -7.26 0.99
C LEU A 75 12.04 -8.66 1.38
N LEU A 76 12.18 -8.90 2.69
CA LEU A 76 12.62 -10.20 3.20
C LEU A 76 11.65 -11.33 2.83
N LEU A 77 10.34 -11.07 2.91
CA LEU A 77 9.30 -12.02 2.49
C LEU A 77 9.27 -12.23 0.98
N MET A 78 9.51 -11.19 0.18
CA MET A 78 9.53 -11.28 -1.29
C MET A 78 10.67 -12.18 -1.78
N LEU A 79 11.80 -12.14 -1.08
CA LEU A 79 13.01 -12.88 -1.40
C LEU A 79 13.01 -14.32 -0.84
N ASP A 80 11.93 -14.74 -0.19
CA ASP A 80 11.75 -16.07 0.41
C ASP A 80 12.93 -16.50 1.31
N LEU A 81 13.46 -15.54 2.08
CA LEU A 81 14.73 -15.68 2.80
C LEU A 81 14.63 -16.49 4.09
N GLU A 82 13.57 -17.28 4.31
CA GLU A 82 13.50 -18.16 5.49
C GLU A 82 14.71 -19.11 5.57
N ASN A 83 15.44 -19.31 4.45
CA ASN A 83 16.62 -20.17 4.37
C ASN A 83 17.91 -19.50 3.84
N VAL A 84 17.94 -18.18 3.61
CA VAL A 84 19.09 -17.51 2.96
C VAL A 84 19.66 -16.41 3.85
N LYS A 85 20.97 -16.50 4.15
CA LYS A 85 21.70 -15.43 4.85
C LYS A 85 21.70 -14.17 4.00
N TYR A 86 20.90 -13.20 4.41
CA TYR A 86 20.85 -11.90 3.75
C TYR A 86 21.94 -10.97 4.25
N ASP A 87 22.48 -10.17 3.34
CA ASP A 87 23.48 -9.16 3.67
C ASP A 87 22.82 -7.98 4.41
N MET A 88 22.91 -8.00 5.73
CA MET A 88 22.40 -6.96 6.60
C MET A 88 23.04 -5.59 6.35
N LEU A 89 24.26 -5.55 5.81
CA LEU A 89 24.91 -4.29 5.43
C LEU A 89 24.22 -3.69 4.21
N LYS A 90 23.91 -4.49 3.18
CA LYS A 90 23.13 -4.03 2.02
C LYS A 90 21.75 -3.51 2.43
N LEU A 91 21.07 -4.19 3.36
CA LEU A 91 19.79 -3.74 3.87
C LEU A 91 19.88 -2.37 4.54
N LYS A 92 20.86 -2.19 5.44
CA LYS A 92 21.11 -0.90 6.11
C LYS A 92 21.44 0.20 5.12
N THR A 93 22.26 -0.10 4.11
CA THR A 93 22.58 0.84 3.02
C THR A 93 21.33 1.27 2.27
N LEU A 94 20.43 0.32 1.94
CA LEU A 94 19.17 0.62 1.27
C LEU A 94 18.24 1.48 2.15
N GLN A 95 18.18 1.22 3.46
CA GLN A 95 17.42 2.04 4.41
C GLN A 95 17.96 3.48 4.47
N MET A 96 19.28 3.66 4.62
CA MET A 96 19.90 4.98 4.63
C MET A 96 19.70 5.74 3.32
N ALA A 97 19.86 5.05 2.17
CA ALA A 97 19.58 5.63 0.86
C ALA A 97 18.12 6.08 0.75
N THR A 98 17.19 5.28 1.29
CA THR A 98 15.76 5.60 1.33
C THR A 98 15.50 6.88 2.10
N GLU A 99 16.06 7.04 3.30
CA GLU A 99 15.88 8.25 4.10
C GLU A 99 16.43 9.50 3.40
N ARG A 100 17.59 9.40 2.75
CA ARG A 100 18.19 10.51 1.99
C ARG A 100 17.31 10.93 0.81
N VAL A 101 16.87 9.98 -0.02
CA VAL A 101 16.04 10.29 -1.19
C VAL A 101 14.67 10.81 -0.76
N VAL A 102 14.05 10.22 0.27
CA VAL A 102 12.78 10.70 0.82
C VAL A 102 12.90 12.13 1.34
N THR A 103 14.00 12.44 2.04
CA THR A 103 14.26 13.82 2.52
C THR A 103 14.32 14.79 1.35
N ALA A 104 15.11 14.47 0.31
CA ALA A 104 15.23 15.32 -0.88
C ALA A 104 13.88 15.56 -1.59
N VAL A 105 13.10 14.49 -1.80
CA VAL A 105 11.77 14.57 -2.42
C VAL A 105 10.81 15.42 -1.58
N LEU A 106 10.82 15.27 -0.26
CA LEU A 106 9.98 16.08 0.63
C LEU A 106 10.39 17.54 0.66
N THR A 107 11.69 17.84 0.71
CA THR A 107 12.20 19.22 0.64
C THR A 107 11.75 19.89 -0.66
N GLN A 108 11.85 19.20 -1.79
CA GLN A 108 11.40 19.73 -3.07
C GLN A 108 9.88 19.95 -3.10
N TRP A 109 9.09 18.95 -2.65
CA TRP A 109 7.63 19.06 -2.59
C TRP A 109 7.18 20.23 -1.70
N GLN A 110 7.77 20.38 -0.52
CA GLN A 110 7.40 21.42 0.44
C GLN A 110 7.80 22.83 -0.01
N ALA A 111 8.75 22.95 -0.94
CA ALA A 111 9.09 24.24 -1.55
C ALA A 111 8.00 24.73 -2.52
N THR A 112 7.21 23.83 -3.10
CA THR A 112 6.21 24.16 -4.13
C THR A 112 4.77 23.97 -3.68
N GLU A 113 4.53 23.10 -2.69
CA GLU A 113 3.20 22.64 -2.31
C GLU A 113 2.85 23.00 -0.86
N SER A 114 1.60 23.40 -0.65
CA SER A 114 1.06 23.80 0.67
C SER A 114 0.08 22.79 1.26
N ILE A 115 -0.09 21.64 0.60
CA ILE A 115 -1.05 20.60 0.94
C ILE A 115 -0.36 19.31 1.39
N ASP A 116 -1.13 18.45 2.06
CA ASP A 116 -0.68 17.11 2.39
C ASP A 116 -0.41 16.30 1.12
N GLY A 117 0.64 15.47 1.16
CA GLY A 117 1.03 14.59 0.07
C GLY A 117 0.87 13.12 0.43
N ILE A 118 0.82 12.27 -0.59
CA ILE A 118 1.00 10.82 -0.47
C ILE A 118 2.38 10.45 -1.03
N LEU A 119 3.29 10.11 -0.11
CA LEU A 119 4.63 9.64 -0.43
C LEU A 119 4.58 8.13 -0.70
N SER A 120 5.06 7.72 -1.86
CA SER A 120 5.22 6.33 -2.29
C SER A 120 6.70 6.01 -2.41
N VAL A 121 7.13 4.97 -1.70
CA VAL A 121 8.52 4.48 -1.72
C VAL A 121 8.50 3.05 -2.22
N LEU A 122 9.40 2.73 -3.14
CA LEU A 122 9.47 1.46 -3.86
C LEU A 122 10.91 0.94 -3.86
N TRP A 123 11.09 -0.30 -3.41
CA TRP A 123 12.33 -1.07 -3.53
C TRP A 123 12.13 -2.18 -4.55
N TYR A 124 13.06 -2.35 -5.49
CA TYR A 124 12.95 -3.32 -6.56
C TYR A 124 14.32 -3.94 -6.88
N PRO A 125 14.40 -5.19 -7.35
CA PRO A 125 15.66 -5.80 -7.75
C PRO A 125 16.18 -5.12 -9.02
N LEU A 126 17.49 -4.87 -9.07
CA LEU A 126 18.16 -4.47 -10.30
C LEU A 126 18.51 -5.73 -11.08
N LEU A 127 17.89 -5.90 -12.25
CA LEU A 127 18.26 -6.96 -13.18
C LEU A 127 19.34 -6.39 -14.09
N GLN A 128 20.62 -6.49 -13.69
CA GLN A 128 21.73 -6.29 -14.62
C GLN A 128 22.43 -7.64 -14.87
N ASP A 129 22.36 -8.09 -16.13
CA ASP A 129 23.22 -9.09 -16.75
C ASP A 129 23.45 -10.37 -15.94
N GLY A 130 22.39 -10.89 -15.32
CA GLY A 130 22.39 -12.21 -14.68
C GLY A 130 23.23 -12.34 -13.41
N MET A 131 23.87 -11.27 -12.92
CA MET A 131 24.86 -11.35 -11.83
C MET A 131 24.77 -10.24 -10.77
N SER A 132 23.75 -9.39 -10.76
CA SER A 132 23.62 -8.36 -9.72
C SER A 132 22.56 -8.68 -8.65
N ASN A 133 23.03 -8.88 -7.41
CA ASN A 133 22.22 -8.97 -6.18
C ASN A 133 21.87 -7.57 -5.63
N GLY A 134 21.60 -6.61 -6.51
CA GLY A 134 21.41 -5.19 -6.20
C GLY A 134 19.94 -4.81 -6.08
N TYR A 135 19.67 -3.72 -5.35
CA TYR A 135 18.33 -3.16 -5.22
C TYR A 135 18.32 -1.70 -5.67
N GLY A 136 17.29 -1.37 -6.44
CA GLY A 136 16.92 -0.02 -6.79
C GLY A 136 15.93 0.54 -5.79
N LEU A 137 15.96 1.86 -5.66
CA LEU A 137 15.04 2.67 -4.88
C LEU A 137 14.39 3.69 -5.81
N ALA A 138 13.08 3.84 -5.69
CA ALA A 138 12.34 4.92 -6.32
C ALA A 138 11.40 5.56 -5.29
N VAL A 139 11.26 6.88 -5.35
CA VAL A 139 10.39 7.66 -4.47
C VAL A 139 9.56 8.60 -5.32
N HIS A 140 8.27 8.69 -5.01
CA HIS A 140 7.31 9.54 -5.67
C HIS A 140 6.40 10.20 -4.63
N ILE A 141 6.02 11.45 -4.86
CA ILE A 141 5.03 12.15 -4.05
C ILE A 141 4.04 12.84 -4.96
N CYS A 142 2.77 12.80 -4.59
CA CYS A 142 1.72 13.59 -5.22
C CYS A 142 0.74 14.09 -4.16
N SER A 143 -0.18 14.97 -4.55
CA SER A 143 -1.19 15.52 -3.67
C SER A 143 -2.05 14.41 -3.05
N MET A 144 -2.41 14.56 -1.78
CA MET A 144 -3.31 13.63 -1.10
C MET A 144 -4.70 13.68 -1.78
N PRO A 145 -5.28 12.52 -2.16
CA PRO A 145 -6.63 12.49 -2.72
C PRO A 145 -7.66 13.00 -1.72
N THR A 146 -8.63 13.79 -2.18
CA THR A 146 -9.76 14.23 -1.36
C THR A 146 -10.77 13.09 -1.19
N ILE A 147 -11.18 12.82 0.06
CA ILE A 147 -12.22 11.83 0.35
C ILE A 147 -13.57 12.38 -0.11
N GLN A 148 -14.21 11.71 -1.08
CA GLN A 148 -15.47 12.16 -1.69
C GLN A 148 -16.72 11.71 -0.95
N SER A 149 -16.62 10.68 -0.10
CA SER A 149 -17.77 10.13 0.61
C SER A 149 -17.41 9.66 2.02
N THR A 150 -18.33 9.85 2.96
CA THR A 150 -18.27 9.29 4.33
C THR A 150 -19.01 7.96 4.46
N VAL A 151 -19.81 7.60 3.45
CA VAL A 151 -20.53 6.33 3.36
C VAL A 151 -20.04 5.57 2.14
N SER A 152 -19.53 4.36 2.38
CA SER A 152 -19.01 3.51 1.32
C SER A 152 -19.93 2.33 1.10
N THR A 153 -20.17 2.03 -0.18
CA THR A 153 -20.72 0.73 -0.58
C THR A 153 -19.59 -0.19 -0.99
N LEU A 154 -19.56 -1.38 -0.39
CA LEU A 154 -18.53 -2.38 -0.60
C LEU A 154 -19.10 -3.58 -1.37
N LEU A 155 -18.29 -4.15 -2.26
CA LEU A 155 -18.59 -5.39 -2.97
C LEU A 155 -17.80 -6.54 -2.36
N VAL A 156 -18.46 -7.59 -1.87
CA VAL A 156 -17.75 -8.80 -1.43
C VAL A 156 -17.44 -9.66 -2.66
N TYR A 157 -16.19 -9.61 -3.14
CA TYR A 157 -15.76 -10.33 -4.33
C TYR A 157 -14.23 -10.51 -4.37
N GLY A 158 -13.80 -11.67 -4.84
CA GLY A 158 -12.39 -12.03 -4.95
C GLY A 158 -11.92 -12.92 -3.80
N GLU A 159 -10.88 -13.71 -4.09
CA GLU A 159 -10.26 -14.63 -3.16
C GLU A 159 -9.20 -13.96 -2.27
N LYS A 160 -8.78 -14.67 -1.23
CA LYS A 160 -7.64 -14.27 -0.39
C LYS A 160 -6.38 -14.01 -1.21
N ARG A 161 -5.60 -12.99 -0.82
CA ARG A 161 -4.27 -12.77 -1.39
C ARG A 161 -3.33 -13.92 -1.01
N LYS A 162 -2.45 -14.30 -1.94
CA LYS A 162 -1.41 -15.31 -1.67
C LYS A 162 -0.43 -14.86 -0.57
N ASN A 163 -0.02 -13.59 -0.58
CA ASN A 163 0.89 -13.02 0.43
C ASN A 163 0.37 -11.69 0.97
N ALA A 164 -0.62 -11.75 1.87
CA ALA A 164 -1.24 -10.55 2.42
C ALA A 164 -0.28 -9.71 3.30
N ARG A 165 0.76 -10.34 3.86
CA ARG A 165 1.74 -9.70 4.75
C ARG A 165 2.77 -8.85 4.00
N CYS A 166 2.90 -9.03 2.69
CA CYS A 166 3.83 -8.30 1.85
C CYS A 166 3.10 -7.25 1.00
N LYS A 167 3.59 -6.00 1.02
CA LYS A 167 3.14 -4.98 0.06
C LYS A 167 3.93 -5.10 -1.24
N TYR A 168 3.59 -6.12 -2.02
CA TYR A 168 4.21 -6.42 -3.30
C TYR A 168 3.49 -5.68 -4.45
N THR A 169 4.24 -5.06 -5.35
CA THR A 169 3.67 -4.31 -6.51
C THR A 169 2.84 -5.20 -7.42
N LYS A 170 3.19 -6.49 -7.53
CA LYS A 170 2.41 -7.47 -8.30
C LYS A 170 0.94 -7.53 -7.88
N TRP A 171 0.60 -7.22 -6.63
CA TRP A 171 -0.79 -7.15 -6.18
C TRP A 171 -1.63 -6.14 -6.98
N ILE A 172 -1.02 -5.07 -7.47
CA ILE A 172 -1.69 -4.04 -8.27
C ILE A 172 -2.16 -4.63 -9.60
N ASP A 173 -1.37 -5.51 -10.19
CA ASP A 173 -1.72 -6.18 -11.45
C ASP A 173 -2.66 -7.36 -11.21
N ASP A 174 -2.39 -8.14 -10.16
CA ASP A 174 -3.18 -9.32 -9.79
C ASP A 174 -4.65 -8.95 -9.52
N ARG A 175 -4.94 -7.75 -9.01
CA ARG A 175 -6.32 -7.31 -8.69
C ARG A 175 -7.07 -6.63 -9.83
N VAL A 176 -6.46 -6.42 -11.01
CA VAL A 176 -7.09 -5.69 -12.13
C VAL A 176 -8.42 -6.33 -12.54
N HIS A 177 -8.52 -7.65 -12.52
CA HIS A 177 -9.76 -8.36 -12.86
C HIS A 177 -10.89 -8.07 -11.85
N ILE A 178 -10.56 -7.92 -10.56
CA ILE A 178 -11.52 -7.54 -9.51
C ILE A 178 -12.00 -6.10 -9.71
N GLU A 179 -11.07 -5.18 -9.98
CA GLU A 179 -11.40 -3.77 -10.26
C GLU A 179 -12.32 -3.64 -11.49
N LYS A 180 -12.07 -4.42 -12.56
CA LYS A 180 -12.94 -4.47 -13.75
C LYS A 180 -14.34 -4.99 -13.41
N TYR A 181 -14.45 -6.08 -12.65
CA TYR A 181 -15.74 -6.61 -12.21
C TYR A 181 -16.50 -5.61 -11.33
N MET A 182 -15.80 -4.95 -10.39
CA MET A 182 -16.36 -3.91 -9.55
C MET A 182 -16.95 -2.75 -10.36
N ALA A 183 -16.25 -2.29 -11.40
CA ALA A 183 -16.74 -1.26 -12.32
C ALA A 183 -18.00 -1.71 -13.06
N HIS A 184 -18.02 -2.96 -13.55
CA HIS A 184 -19.19 -3.53 -14.23
C HIS A 184 -20.41 -3.61 -13.30
N VAL A 185 -20.24 -4.05 -12.05
CA VAL A 185 -21.35 -4.10 -11.08
C VAL A 185 -21.83 -2.68 -10.75
N ALA A 186 -20.94 -1.71 -10.60
CA ALA A 186 -21.27 -0.30 -10.36
C ALA A 186 -22.12 0.31 -11.50
N GLU A 187 -21.79 -0.02 -12.76
CA GLU A 187 -22.56 0.38 -13.94
C GLU A 187 -23.96 -0.24 -13.94
N LYS A 188 -24.06 -1.57 -13.79
CA LYS A 188 -25.33 -2.31 -13.81
C LYS A 188 -26.31 -1.79 -12.75
N ARG A 189 -25.81 -1.48 -11.56
CA ARG A 189 -26.62 -0.98 -10.43
C ARG A 189 -26.90 0.53 -10.49
N ARG A 190 -26.31 1.26 -11.43
CA ARG A 190 -26.37 2.73 -11.53
C ARG A 190 -25.97 3.43 -10.22
N GLY A 191 -24.88 3.00 -9.60
CA GLY A 191 -24.44 3.52 -8.31
C GLY A 191 -23.02 3.12 -7.93
N PRO A 192 -22.34 3.91 -7.08
CA PRO A 192 -20.93 3.73 -6.82
C PRO A 192 -20.65 2.47 -5.98
N ILE A 193 -19.61 1.74 -6.37
CA ILE A 193 -18.92 0.77 -5.52
C ILE A 193 -17.56 1.37 -5.21
N HIS A 194 -17.28 1.57 -3.93
CA HIS A 194 -16.10 2.30 -3.49
C HIS A 194 -14.89 1.39 -3.31
N GLU A 195 -15.12 0.14 -2.92
CA GLU A 195 -14.07 -0.86 -2.74
C GLU A 195 -14.65 -2.28 -2.81
N ALA A 196 -13.80 -3.23 -3.20
CA ALA A 196 -14.09 -4.65 -3.08
C ALA A 196 -13.41 -5.24 -1.83
N VAL A 197 -14.13 -6.11 -1.14
CA VAL A 197 -13.67 -6.86 0.04
C VAL A 197 -13.44 -8.30 -0.38
N LEU A 198 -12.22 -8.78 -0.15
CA LEU A 198 -11.84 -10.16 -0.37
C LEU A 198 -12.46 -11.04 0.71
N SER A 199 -12.82 -12.26 0.32
CA SER A 199 -13.40 -13.24 1.24
C SER A 199 -12.82 -14.62 1.00
N LYS A 200 -13.04 -15.51 1.96
CA LYS A 200 -12.82 -16.95 1.83
C LYS A 200 -14.00 -17.69 2.44
N GLU A 201 -14.15 -18.96 2.08
CA GLU A 201 -15.07 -19.83 2.80
C GLU A 201 -14.57 -20.07 4.23
N GLY A 202 -15.51 -19.98 5.16
CA GLY A 202 -15.39 -20.30 6.56
C GLY A 202 -15.64 -21.79 6.81
N PRO A 203 -15.36 -22.26 8.03
CA PRO A 203 -15.48 -23.68 8.38
C PRO A 203 -16.91 -24.22 8.29
N TYR A 204 -17.92 -23.35 8.27
CA TYR A 204 -19.34 -23.75 8.20
C TYR A 204 -20.00 -23.36 6.88
N GLY A 205 -19.22 -23.07 5.83
CA GLY A 205 -19.73 -22.61 4.53
C GLY A 205 -20.14 -21.13 4.50
N ASP A 206 -19.94 -20.41 5.61
CA ASP A 206 -20.10 -18.97 5.69
C ASP A 206 -18.96 -18.24 4.96
N LYS A 207 -19.14 -16.97 4.58
CA LYS A 207 -18.05 -16.16 4.02
C LYS A 207 -17.33 -15.41 5.13
N VAL A 208 -16.04 -15.70 5.31
CA VAL A 208 -15.15 -14.94 6.19
C VAL A 208 -14.58 -13.77 5.41
N LEU A 209 -14.90 -12.56 5.86
CA LEU A 209 -14.35 -11.33 5.31
C LEU A 209 -12.88 -11.19 5.70
N LEU A 210 -12.07 -10.77 4.74
CA LEU A 210 -10.63 -10.61 4.92
C LEU A 210 -10.27 -9.13 4.92
N GLU A 211 -9.86 -8.60 3.78
CA GLU A 211 -9.34 -7.25 3.60
C GLU A 211 -9.93 -6.62 2.35
N GLY A 212 -9.88 -5.30 2.25
CA GLY A 212 -10.14 -4.59 1.01
C GLY A 212 -9.01 -4.78 0.00
N LEU A 213 -9.19 -4.26 -1.21
CA LEU A 213 -8.13 -4.25 -2.22
C LEU A 213 -6.93 -3.39 -1.81
N VAL A 214 -7.19 -2.33 -1.06
CA VAL A 214 -6.18 -1.36 -0.59
C VAL A 214 -6.31 -1.00 0.89
N THR A 215 -7.39 -1.41 1.56
CA THR A 215 -7.66 -1.11 2.97
C THR A 215 -7.79 -2.36 3.84
N ASN A 216 -7.62 -2.18 5.16
CA ASN A 216 -8.05 -3.16 6.15
C ASN A 216 -9.50 -2.88 6.54
N LEU A 217 -10.26 -3.93 6.83
CA LEU A 217 -11.66 -3.83 7.28
C LEU A 217 -11.75 -4.01 8.80
N PHE A 218 -12.53 -3.16 9.46
CA PHE A 218 -12.85 -3.25 10.88
C PHE A 218 -14.37 -3.18 11.07
N VAL A 219 -14.91 -4.00 11.97
CA VAL A 219 -16.33 -4.00 12.33
C VAL A 219 -16.43 -3.58 13.80
N GLY A 220 -17.12 -2.49 14.08
CA GLY A 220 -17.50 -2.13 15.44
C GLY A 220 -18.82 -2.80 15.78
N THR A 221 -18.83 -3.66 16.80
CA THR A 221 -20.08 -4.11 17.41
C THR A 221 -20.42 -3.15 18.54
N GLU A 222 -21.65 -2.64 18.57
CA GLU A 222 -22.18 -2.15 19.84
C GLU A 222 -22.25 -3.35 20.77
N ALA A 223 -21.74 -3.22 21.98
CA ALA A 223 -21.62 -4.32 22.92
C ALA A 223 -22.99 -4.88 23.32
N ILE A 224 -23.50 -5.82 22.51
CA ILE A 224 -24.52 -6.78 22.90
C ILE A 224 -23.94 -8.16 22.55
N GLY A 225 -23.12 -8.70 23.46
CA GLY A 225 -22.86 -10.14 23.56
C GLY A 225 -22.18 -10.85 22.38
N ALA A 226 -21.32 -10.19 21.60
CA ALA A 226 -20.54 -10.87 20.57
C ALA A 226 -19.24 -11.46 21.14
N GLU A 227 -19.14 -12.80 21.19
CA GLU A 227 -17.88 -13.51 21.41
C GLU A 227 -16.92 -13.24 20.23
N LEU A 228 -15.88 -12.46 20.50
CA LEU A 228 -14.70 -12.34 19.64
C LEU A 228 -13.84 -13.60 19.81
N VAL A 229 -14.00 -14.59 18.94
CA VAL A 229 -13.06 -15.71 18.86
C VAL A 229 -11.89 -15.29 17.97
N ALA A 230 -10.68 -15.35 18.52
CA ALA A 230 -9.45 -15.00 17.82
C ALA A 230 -9.29 -15.80 16.51
N GLY A 231 -9.35 -15.12 15.36
CA GLY A 231 -9.06 -15.73 14.06
C GLY A 231 -9.93 -15.29 12.87
N GLY A 232 -11.02 -14.55 13.10
CA GLY A 232 -11.88 -14.01 12.04
C GLY A 232 -13.18 -13.44 12.58
N ILE A 233 -13.77 -12.49 11.84
CA ILE A 233 -15.09 -11.93 12.18
C ILE A 233 -16.15 -12.88 11.63
N TYR A 234 -16.83 -13.62 12.50
CA TYR A 234 -18.04 -14.35 12.16
C TYR A 234 -19.23 -13.40 12.27
N ASN A 235 -19.81 -13.02 11.12
CA ASN A 235 -21.13 -12.42 11.12
C ASN A 235 -22.14 -13.50 10.72
N LYS A 236 -22.95 -13.95 11.68
CA LYS A 236 -24.14 -14.75 11.41
C LYS A 236 -25.21 -13.82 10.82
N TYR A 237 -25.10 -13.48 9.54
CA TYR A 237 -26.11 -12.71 8.82
C TYR A 237 -27.35 -13.59 8.59
N HIS A 238 -28.37 -13.46 9.44
CA HIS A 238 -29.74 -13.83 9.10
C HIS A 238 -30.42 -12.62 8.44
N GLY A 239 -30.10 -12.37 7.18
CA GLY A 239 -30.81 -11.39 6.34
C GLY A 239 -31.73 -12.11 5.38
N ASN A 240 -33.05 -11.98 5.57
CA ASN A 240 -34.04 -12.39 4.58
C ASN A 240 -33.82 -11.57 3.31
N MET A 241 -33.21 -12.18 2.29
CA MET A 241 -33.21 -11.69 0.92
C MET A 241 -34.55 -12.05 0.27
N LEU A 242 -35.42 -11.06 0.12
CA LEU A 242 -36.32 -11.05 -1.02
C LEU A 242 -35.55 -10.38 -2.16
N ASP A 243 -35.08 -11.19 -3.11
CA ASP A 243 -35.09 -10.84 -4.53
C ASP A 243 -34.99 -12.14 -5.34
N ASN A 244 -36.15 -12.52 -5.87
CA ASN A 244 -36.32 -13.55 -6.89
C ASN A 244 -35.68 -13.06 -8.18
N ASP A 245 -34.41 -13.36 -8.39
CA ASP A 245 -33.91 -13.62 -9.74
C ASP A 245 -32.61 -14.41 -9.64
N GLY A 246 -32.47 -15.46 -10.45
CA GLY A 246 -31.42 -16.50 -10.39
C GLY A 246 -29.99 -16.03 -10.72
N SER A 247 -29.58 -14.87 -10.20
CA SER A 247 -28.26 -14.26 -10.33
C SER A 247 -27.43 -14.60 -9.09
N LYS A 248 -26.43 -15.46 -9.27
CA LYS A 248 -25.47 -15.90 -8.25
C LYS A 248 -24.95 -14.76 -7.35
N ASP A 249 -25.09 -14.95 -6.04
CA ASP A 249 -24.36 -14.37 -4.92
C ASP A 249 -23.78 -12.95 -5.10
N LEU A 250 -24.62 -11.94 -4.89
CA LEU A 250 -24.18 -10.57 -4.65
C LEU A 250 -24.41 -10.21 -3.18
N SER A 251 -23.33 -10.06 -2.40
CA SER A 251 -23.40 -9.54 -1.03
C SER A 251 -22.83 -8.12 -1.00
N LEU A 252 -23.66 -7.15 -0.61
CA LEU A 252 -23.29 -5.75 -0.45
C LEU A 252 -23.22 -5.38 1.04
N LEU A 253 -22.17 -4.67 1.43
CA LEU A 253 -22.04 -4.10 2.77
C LEU A 253 -22.07 -2.58 2.68
N ARG A 254 -22.83 -1.95 3.57
CA ARG A 254 -22.76 -0.50 3.84
C ARG A 254 -21.88 -0.27 5.07
N CYS A 255 -20.92 0.64 4.95
CA CYS A 255 -20.06 1.04 6.07
C CYS A 255 -20.09 2.57 6.21
N SER A 256 -20.27 3.04 7.44
CA SER A 256 -20.11 4.44 7.85
C SER A 256 -18.77 4.62 8.57
N TRP A 257 -17.94 5.56 8.12
CA TRP A 257 -16.67 5.87 8.79
C TRP A 257 -16.87 6.87 9.93
N CYS A 258 -16.48 6.50 11.16
CA CYS A 258 -16.36 7.44 12.27
C CYS A 258 -15.07 8.25 12.13
N ARG A 259 -15.17 9.59 12.05
CA ARG A 259 -14.01 10.49 12.10
C ARG A 259 -13.34 10.37 13.47
N ARG A 260 -12.03 10.11 13.49
CA ARG A 260 -11.14 10.47 14.61
C ARG A 260 -10.27 11.64 14.17
#